data_AF-A0A961RP70-F1
#
_entry.id   AF-A0A961RP70-F1
#
_cell.length_a   1.000
_cell.length_b   1.000
_cell.length_c   1.000
_cell.angle_alpha   90.00
_cell.angle_beta   90.00
_cell.angle_gamma   90.00
#
_symmetry.space_group_name_H-M   'P 1'
#
loop_
_entity.id
_entity.type
_entity.pdbx_description
1 polymer ?
#
loop_
_entity_poly.entity_id
_entity_poly.type
_entity_poly.pdbx_seq_one_letter_code
_entity_poly.pdbx_strand_id
1 'polypeptide(L)'
;TVRSFVFSQGTLSNTHFVAIPFNARAKAGALVTANFLLSPEAQARKQNPDVWGDPTVLAMAKLDDADRARFEALDLGVATLPPERLGPAIAEPHASWMTRLEEEWTRRYGVAN
;
A
#
# COMPACT_ATOMS: atom_id res chain seq x y z
N THR A 1 -23.31 -11.59 -4.26
CA THR A 1 -22.18 -11.37 -3.33
C THR A 1 -20.88 -11.33 -4.12
N VAL A 2 -19.97 -10.41 -3.81
CA VAL A 2 -18.63 -10.34 -4.41
C VAL A 2 -17.63 -10.98 -3.45
N ARG A 3 -16.63 -11.71 -3.96
CA ARG A 3 -15.56 -12.33 -3.15
C ARG A 3 -14.22 -11.99 -3.78
N SER A 4 -13.22 -11.75 -2.94
CA SER A 4 -11.84 -11.61 -3.39
C SER A 4 -11.34 -12.89 -4.04
N PHE A 5 -10.59 -12.73 -5.13
CA PHE A 5 -9.98 -13.79 -5.89
C PHE A 5 -8.46 -13.60 -5.87
N VAL A 6 -7.73 -14.68 -5.59
CA VAL A 6 -6.27 -14.70 -5.58
C VAL A 6 -5.77 -15.79 -6.53
N PHE A 7 -4.76 -15.47 -7.33
CA PHE A 7 -4.13 -16.45 -8.21
C PHE A 7 -3.25 -17.40 -7.40
N SER A 8 -3.30 -18.70 -7.71
CA SER A 8 -2.48 -19.71 -7.02
C SER A 8 -0.97 -19.51 -7.21
N GLN A 9 -0.56 -18.86 -8.30
CA GLN A 9 0.83 -18.52 -8.58
C GLN A 9 1.26 -17.16 -7.98
N GLY A 10 0.35 -16.47 -7.29
CA GLY A 10 0.60 -15.14 -6.75
C GLY A 10 0.24 -14.01 -7.71
N THR A 11 0.44 -12.78 -7.24
CA THR A 11 0.20 -11.55 -7.99
C THR A 11 1.39 -10.61 -7.87
N LEU A 12 1.55 -9.70 -8.83
CA LEU A 12 2.49 -8.60 -8.67
C LEU A 12 2.16 -7.83 -7.39
N SER A 13 3.18 -7.62 -6.55
CA SER A 13 3.08 -6.85 -5.32
C SER A 13 3.84 -5.55 -5.51
N ASN A 14 3.15 -4.44 -5.32
CA ASN A 14 3.75 -3.11 -5.33
C ASN A 14 3.88 -2.60 -3.88
N THR A 15 4.98 -1.92 -3.60
CA THR A 15 5.17 -1.17 -2.36
C THR A 15 5.26 0.31 -2.71
N HIS A 16 4.37 1.12 -2.14
CA HIS A 16 4.48 2.57 -2.23
C HIS A 16 5.35 3.12 -1.08
N PHE A 17 6.02 4.24 -1.34
CA PHE A 17 6.94 4.86 -0.39
C PHE A 17 6.58 6.33 -0.17
N VAL A 18 6.79 6.80 1.07
CA VAL A 18 6.78 8.24 1.39
C VAL A 18 8.22 8.74 1.31
N ALA A 19 8.45 9.74 0.46
CA ALA A 19 9.78 10.32 0.25
C ALA A 19 9.78 11.83 0.54
N ILE A 20 10.93 12.34 1.00
CA ILE A 20 11.17 13.77 1.17
C ILE A 20 12.16 14.21 0.08
N PRO A 21 11.75 15.06 -0.88
CA PRO A 21 12.65 15.53 -1.93
C PRO A 21 13.88 16.26 -1.36
N PHE A 22 15.02 16.12 -2.04
CA PHE A 22 16.29 16.71 -1.58
C PHE A 22 16.21 18.25 -1.43
N ASN A 23 15.34 18.90 -2.21
CA ASN A 23 15.10 20.35 -2.24
C ASN A 23 13.83 20.78 -1.48
N ALA A 24 13.27 19.93 -0.61
CA ALA A 24 12.10 20.29 0.17
C ALA A 24 12.35 21.55 1.03
N ARG A 25 11.50 22.57 0.87
CA ARG A 25 11.61 23.84 1.60
C ARG A 25 11.45 23.67 3.13
N ALA A 26 10.70 22.66 3.55
CA ALA A 26 10.37 22.40 4.96
C ALA A 26 10.74 20.97 5.38
N LYS A 27 12.03 20.61 5.32
CA LYS A 27 12.51 19.24 5.64
C LYS A 27 12.12 18.77 7.04
N ALA A 28 12.29 19.62 8.05
CA ALA A 28 11.95 19.26 9.43
C ALA A 28 10.45 18.94 9.59
N GLY A 29 9.58 19.77 9.00
CA GLY A 29 8.14 19.51 9.00
C GLY A 29 7.78 18.22 8.25
N ALA A 30 8.40 17.98 7.10
CA ALA A 30 8.19 16.75 6.33
C ALA A 30 8.58 15.48 7.12
N LEU A 31 9.66 15.53 7.91
CA LEU A 31 10.06 14.43 8.79
C LEU A 31 9.02 14.16 9.90
N VAL A 32 8.47 15.22 10.50
CA VAL A 32 7.39 15.10 11.50
C VAL A 32 6.16 14.46 10.87
N THR A 33 5.76 14.89 9.67
CA THR A 33 4.65 14.28 8.94
C THR A 33 4.93 12.80 8.62
N ALA A 34 6.13 12.46 8.15
CA ALA A 34 6.49 11.07 7.87
C ALA A 34 6.41 10.19 9.14
N ASN A 35 6.85 10.71 10.29
CA ASN A 35 6.72 10.02 11.57
C ASN A 35 5.26 9.85 12.00
N PHE A 36 4.43 10.88 11.82
CA PHE A 36 3.00 10.80 12.08
C PHE A 36 2.32 9.75 11.19
N LEU A 37 2.66 9.69 9.90
CA LEU A 37 2.11 8.69 8.98
C LEU A 37 2.46 7.25 9.41
N LEU A 38 3.56 7.05 10.13
CA LEU A 38 3.94 5.75 10.73
C LEU A 38 3.32 5.51 12.11
N SER A 39 2.50 6.41 12.63
CA SER A 39 1.83 6.19 13.92
C SER A 39 0.74 5.11 13.80
N PRO A 40 0.49 4.33 14.88
CA PRO A 40 -0.60 3.35 14.92
C PRO A 40 -1.97 3.94 14.60
N GLU A 41 -2.26 5.15 15.07
CA GLU A 41 -3.51 5.87 14.78
C GLU A 41 -3.67 6.14 13.27
N ALA A 42 -2.64 6.71 12.63
CA ALA A 42 -2.70 7.03 11.21
C ALA A 42 -2.82 5.75 10.36
N GLN A 43 -2.10 4.69 10.74
CA GLN A 43 -2.11 3.42 10.02
C GLN A 43 -3.44 2.66 10.21
N ALA A 44 -4.05 2.68 11.39
CA ALA A 44 -5.38 2.11 11.61
C ALA A 44 -6.45 2.88 10.81
N ARG A 45 -6.36 4.21 10.77
CA ARG A 45 -7.26 5.04 9.93
C ARG A 45 -7.08 4.75 8.44
N LYS A 46 -5.84 4.57 7.97
CA LYS A 46 -5.52 4.18 6.58
C LYS A 46 -6.12 2.81 6.24
N GLN A 47 -5.99 1.84 7.15
CA GLN A 47 -6.49 0.47 6.93
C GLN A 47 -8.02 0.35 7.02
N ASN A 48 -8.71 1.32 7.63
CA ASN A 48 -10.16 1.32 7.69
C ASN A 48 -10.78 1.39 6.26
N PRO A 49 -11.59 0.40 5.83
CA PRO A 49 -12.22 0.37 4.52
C PRO A 49 -13.16 1.55 4.24
N ASP A 50 -13.77 2.15 5.27
CA ASP A 50 -14.64 3.32 5.13
C ASP A 50 -13.86 4.61 4.83
N VAL A 51 -12.52 4.57 4.90
CA VAL A 51 -11.64 5.72 4.68
C VAL A 51 -10.73 5.53 3.47
N TRP A 52 -9.88 4.50 3.50
CA TRP A 52 -8.94 4.22 2.41
C TRP A 52 -8.83 2.70 2.16
N GLY A 53 -8.73 1.89 3.22
CA GLY A 53 -8.71 0.43 3.12
C GLY A 53 -7.36 -0.16 2.72
N ASP A 54 -6.30 0.64 2.75
CA ASP A 54 -4.96 0.19 2.39
C ASP A 54 -4.22 -0.37 3.64
N PRO A 55 -3.66 -1.59 3.60
CA PRO A 55 -3.10 -2.24 4.79
C PRO A 55 -1.99 -1.44 5.50
N THR A 56 -1.89 -1.65 6.81
CA THR A 56 -0.81 -1.12 7.64
C THR A 56 0.57 -1.62 7.23
N VAL A 57 1.59 -0.78 7.37
CA VAL A 57 3.01 -1.18 7.23
C VAL A 57 3.68 -1.51 8.57
N LEU A 58 2.94 -1.40 9.68
CA LEU A 58 3.50 -1.62 11.02
C LEU A 58 3.70 -3.10 11.30
N ALA A 59 4.81 -3.41 11.98
CA ALA A 59 5.05 -4.73 12.52
C ALA A 59 4.11 -4.95 13.72
N MET A 60 2.94 -5.54 13.47
CA MET A 60 1.89 -5.77 14.48
C MET A 60 2.40 -6.43 15.75
N ALA A 61 3.38 -7.34 15.67
CA ALA A 61 3.98 -7.99 16.83
C ALA A 61 4.73 -7.03 17.79
N LYS A 62 5.15 -5.86 17.31
CA LYS A 62 5.90 -4.85 18.09
C LYS A 62 5.03 -3.77 18.72
N LEU A 63 3.72 -3.77 18.43
CA LEU A 63 2.78 -2.83 19.02
C LEU A 63 2.41 -3.24 20.45
N ASP A 64 2.13 -2.24 21.29
CA ASP A 64 1.50 -2.47 22.58
C ASP A 64 0.04 -2.93 22.41
N ASP A 65 -0.58 -3.36 23.51
CA ASP A 65 -1.92 -3.94 23.47
C ASP A 65 -2.99 -2.92 23.04
N ALA A 66 -2.84 -1.66 23.43
CA ALA A 66 -3.79 -0.61 23.08
C ALA A 66 -3.74 -0.29 21.58
N ASP A 67 -2.55 -0.22 21.01
CA ASP A 67 -2.34 -0.01 19.57
C ASP A 67 -2.79 -1.20 18.76
N ARG A 68 -2.47 -2.43 19.21
CA ARG A 68 -2.95 -3.66 18.57
C ARG A 68 -4.48 -3.72 18.52
N ALA A 69 -5.14 -3.41 19.63
CA ALA A 69 -6.60 -3.41 19.73
C ALA A 69 -7.27 -2.45 18.72
N ARG A 70 -6.62 -1.35 18.33
CA ARG A 70 -7.15 -0.43 17.31
C ARG A 70 -7.31 -1.10 15.94
N PHE A 71 -6.40 -2.00 15.58
CA PHE A 71 -6.47 -2.73 14.32
C PHE A 71 -7.44 -3.91 14.40
N GLU A 72 -7.46 -4.61 15.53
CA GLU A 72 -8.39 -5.74 15.78
C GLU A 72 -9.86 -5.30 15.78
N ALA A 73 -10.12 -4.04 16.17
CA ALA A 73 -11.46 -3.46 16.16
C ALA A 73 -11.97 -3.07 14.75
N LEU A 74 -11.13 -3.10 13.71
CA LEU A 74 -11.55 -2.75 12.35
C LEU A 74 -12.39 -3.88 11.74
N ASP A 75 -13.61 -3.54 11.33
CA ASP A 75 -14.40 -4.42 10.45
C ASP A 75 -13.88 -4.28 9.01
N LEU A 76 -13.08 -5.24 8.57
CA LEU A 76 -12.55 -5.26 7.20
C LEU A 76 -13.59 -5.76 6.17
N GLY A 77 -14.73 -6.27 6.63
CA GLY A 77 -15.75 -6.87 5.80
C GLY A 77 -15.36 -8.22 5.19
N VAL A 78 -16.35 -8.94 4.66
CA VAL A 78 -16.19 -10.31 4.11
C VAL A 78 -15.38 -10.38 2.82
N ALA A 79 -15.19 -9.24 2.15
CA ALA A 79 -14.47 -9.17 0.88
C ALA A 79 -12.96 -9.02 1.08
N THR A 80 -12.52 -8.42 2.19
CA THR A 80 -11.09 -8.16 2.43
C THR A 80 -10.45 -9.42 3.01
N LEU A 81 -9.47 -9.97 2.30
CA LEU A 81 -8.73 -11.13 2.78
C LEU A 81 -7.67 -10.68 3.80
N PRO A 82 -7.44 -11.45 4.88
CA PRO A 82 -6.32 -11.17 5.77
C PRO A 82 -4.99 -11.41 5.03
N PRO A 83 -3.88 -10.77 5.45
CA PRO A 83 -2.61 -10.79 4.72
C PRO A 83 -2.11 -12.21 4.37
N GLU A 84 -2.25 -13.17 5.28
CA GLU A 84 -1.86 -14.57 5.09
C GLU A 84 -2.68 -15.32 4.03
N ARG A 85 -3.78 -14.74 3.55
CA ARG A 85 -4.67 -15.29 2.53
C ARG A 85 -4.53 -14.62 1.16
N LEU A 86 -3.67 -13.62 1.00
CA LEU A 86 -3.46 -12.91 -0.27
C LEU A 86 -2.63 -13.71 -1.29
N GLY A 87 -1.97 -14.79 -0.87
CA GLY A 87 -1.13 -15.62 -1.73
C GLY A 87 0.29 -15.05 -1.91
N PRO A 88 1.11 -15.68 -2.76
CA PRO A 88 2.49 -15.24 -2.98
C PRO A 88 2.59 -13.84 -3.59
N ALA A 89 3.44 -12.99 -3.02
CA ALA A 89 3.81 -11.71 -3.59
C ALA A 89 4.92 -11.91 -4.64
N ILE A 90 4.63 -11.58 -5.90
CA ILE A 90 5.60 -11.59 -7.00
C ILE A 90 6.23 -10.19 -7.08
N ALA A 91 7.56 -10.13 -7.13
CA ALA A 91 8.27 -8.87 -7.28
C ALA A 91 7.93 -8.20 -8.62
N GLU A 92 7.89 -6.87 -8.62
CA GLU A 92 7.78 -6.12 -9.85
C GLU A 92 8.97 -6.39 -10.78
N PRO A 93 8.75 -6.39 -12.11
CA PRO A 93 9.85 -6.48 -13.07
C PRO A 93 10.81 -5.30 -12.88
N HIS A 94 12.06 -5.49 -13.31
CA HIS A 94 13.06 -4.43 -13.28
C HIS A 94 12.52 -3.13 -13.92
N ALA A 95 12.81 -1.97 -13.32
CA ALA A 95 12.22 -0.68 -13.70
C ALA A 95 12.37 -0.33 -15.20
N SER A 96 13.39 -0.85 -15.89
CA SER A 96 13.53 -0.70 -17.35
C SER A 96 12.38 -1.28 -18.17
N TRP A 97 11.60 -2.21 -17.62
CA TRP A 97 10.38 -2.72 -18.26
C TRP A 97 9.27 -1.68 -18.28
N MET A 98 9.18 -0.80 -17.28
CA MET A 98 8.18 0.27 -17.25
C MET A 98 8.34 1.16 -18.49
N THR A 99 9.56 1.66 -18.74
CA THR A 99 9.86 2.49 -19.92
C THR A 99 9.45 1.80 -21.22
N ARG A 100 9.83 0.53 -21.40
CA ARG A 100 9.49 -0.22 -22.62
C ARG A 100 7.99 -0.44 -22.78
N LEU A 101 7.27 -0.70 -21.69
CA LEU A 101 5.83 -0.89 -21.69
C LEU A 101 5.12 0.43 -22.02
N GLU A 102 5.55 1.55 -21.45
CA GLU A 102 5.01 2.88 -21.73
C GLU A 102 5.21 3.30 -23.19
N GLU A 103 6.40 3.07 -23.75
CA GLU A 103 6.70 3.31 -25.16
C GLU A 103 5.78 2.48 -26.08
N GLU A 104 5.67 1.17 -25.83
CA GLU A 104 4.83 0.29 -26.64
C GLU A 104 3.34 0.57 -26.47
N TRP A 105 2.91 0.96 -25.26
CA TRP A 105 1.53 1.34 -24.99
C TRP A 105 1.17 2.61 -25.76
N THR A 106 2.03 3.63 -25.70
CA THR A 106 1.85 4.88 -26.45
C THR A 106 1.86 4.61 -27.95
N ARG A 107 2.77 3.78 -28.46
CA ARG A 107 2.83 3.44 -29.89
C ARG A 107 1.55 2.75 -30.39
N ARG A 108 0.94 1.89 -29.58
CA ARG A 108 -0.24 1.09 -29.97
C ARG A 108 -1.57 1.79 -29.73
N TYR A 109 -1.66 2.55 -28.65
CA TYR A 109 -2.91 3.09 -28.12
C TYR A 109 -2.88 4.60 -27.88
N GLY A 110 -1.73 5.24 -27.99
CA GLY A 110 -1.62 6.69 -27.92
C GLY A 110 -2.29 7.32 -29.13
N VAL A 111 -3.45 7.94 -28.91
CA VAL A 111 -4.08 8.82 -29.89
C VAL A 111 -3.25 10.09 -29.96
N ALA A 112 -2.74 10.43 -31.14
CA ALA A 112 -2.25 11.76 -31.41
C ALA A 112 -3.45 12.71 -31.28
N ASN A 113 -3.44 13.56 -30.25
CA ASN A 113 -4.32 14.72 -30.19
C ASN A 113 -3.85 15.78 -31.19
#